data_AF-A0AAN4HL77-F1
#
_entry.id   AF-A0AAN4HL77-F1
#
_cell.length_a   1.000
_cell.length_b   1.000
_cell.length_c   1.000
_cell.angle_alpha   90.00
_cell.angle_beta   90.00
_cell.angle_gamma   90.00
#
_symmetry.space_group_name_H-M   'P 1'
#
loop_
_entity.id
_entity.type
_entity.pdbx_description
1 polymer ?
#
loop_
_entity_poly.entity_id
_entity_poly.type
_entity_poly.pdbx_seq_one_letter_code
_entity_poly.pdbx_strand_id
1 'polypeptide(L)' 'MGEKVVGYVRVSTEGQVREGYSLTYQVEEIEGYCIENKLQLLHIYEDKGISGAKVDEDGLTVEREGLEELLSDMA' A
#
# COMPACT_ATOMS: atom_id res chain seq x y z
N MET A 1 -10.48 -5.22 -22.39
CA MET A 1 -10.26 -4.29 -21.26
C MET A 1 -9.85 -5.16 -20.08
N GLY A 2 -8.69 -4.90 -19.47
CA GLY A 2 -8.19 -5.70 -18.35
C GLY A 2 -9.06 -5.55 -17.11
N GLU A 3 -8.98 -6.50 -16.20
CA GLU A 3 -9.60 -6.35 -14.88
C GLU A 3 -8.97 -5.14 -14.17
N LYS A 4 -9.82 -4.29 -13.59
CA LYS A 4 -9.40 -3.08 -12.91
C LYS A 4 -9.00 -3.43 -11.48
N VAL A 5 -7.80 -3.02 -11.08
CA VAL A 5 -7.23 -3.32 -9.77
C VAL A 5 -6.62 -2.07 -9.15
N VAL A 6 -6.41 -2.12 -7.84
CA VAL A 6 -5.67 -1.13 -7.07
C VAL A 6 -4.51 -1.81 -6.36
N GLY A 7 -3.43 -1.07 -6.13
CA GLY A 7 -2.29 -1.50 -5.34
C GLY A 7 -2.33 -0.89 -3.94
N TYR A 8 -1.73 -1.58 -2.97
CA TYR A 8 -1.50 -1.04 -1.63
C TYR A 8 -0.10 -1.43 -1.18
N VAL A 9 0.69 -0.46 -0.72
CA VAL A 9 2.07 -0.65 -0.27
C VAL A 9 2.26 -0.08 1.13
N ARG A 10 3.15 -0.69 1.92
CA ARG A 10 3.42 -0.25 3.30
C ARG A 10 4.85 -0.51 3.73
N VAL A 11 5.37 0.35 4.59
CA VAL A 11 6.59 0.09 5.39
C VAL A 11 6.39 0.45 6.85
N SER A 12 7.03 -0.29 7.75
CA SER A 12 6.79 -0.21 9.20
C SER A 12 7.52 0.90 9.93
N THR A 13 8.61 1.43 9.39
CA THR A 13 9.43 2.42 10.09
C THR A 13 9.86 3.54 9.14
N GLU A 14 10.03 4.75 9.67
CA GLU A 14 10.63 5.85 8.89
C GLU A 14 12.03 5.53 8.38
N GLY A 15 12.79 4.68 9.10
CA GLY A 15 14.10 4.22 8.65
C GLY A 15 14.00 3.49 7.31
N GLN A 16 12.99 2.64 7.14
CA GLN A 16 12.72 1.94 5.87
C GLN A 16 12.22 2.88 4.76
N VAL A 17 11.53 3.97 5.13
CA VAL A 17 11.12 5.04 4.19
C VAL A 17 12.36 5.77 3.65
N ARG A 18 13.31 6.12 4.53
CA ARG A 18 14.54 6.85 4.18
C ARG A 18 15.50 6.05 3.31
N GLU A 19 15.53 4.72 3.50
CA GLU A 19 16.30 3.84 2.63
C GLU A 19 15.69 3.74 1.22
N GLY A 20 14.43 4.16 1.03
CA GLY A 20 13.77 4.41 -0.27
C GLY A 20 13.45 3.16 -1.09
N TYR A 21 14.32 2.16 -1.04
CA TYR A 21 14.24 0.94 -1.82
C TYR A 21 13.00 0.10 -1.50
N SER A 22 12.50 0.12 -0.26
CA SER A 22 11.45 -0.81 0.16
C SER A 22 10.05 -0.47 -0.39
N LEU A 23 9.69 0.80 -0.55
CA LEU A 23 8.38 1.20 -1.12
C LEU A 23 8.44 1.22 -2.64
N THR A 24 9.47 1.84 -3.22
CA THR A 24 9.64 1.89 -4.68
C THR A 24 9.69 0.49 -5.28
N TYR A 25 10.41 -0.45 -4.63
CA TYR A 25 10.44 -1.84 -5.08
C TYR A 25 9.05 -2.51 -5.03
N GLN A 26 8.26 -2.28 -3.98
CA GLN A 26 6.89 -2.81 -3.91
C GLN A 26 6.00 -2.26 -5.04
N VAL A 27 6.14 -0.97 -5.35
CA VAL A 27 5.42 -0.33 -6.47
C VAL A 27 5.82 -0.97 -7.81
N GLU A 28 7.12 -1.08 -8.08
CA GLU A 28 7.65 -1.67 -9.31
C GLU A 28 7.18 -3.12 -9.51
N GLU A 29 7.17 -3.94 -8.44
CA GLU A 29 6.68 -5.31 -8.50
C GLU A 29 5.16 -5.39 -8.77
N ILE A 30 4.36 -4.50 -8.16
CA ILE A 30 2.91 -4.42 -8.41
C ILE A 30 2.64 -4.01 -9.86
N GLU A 31 3.34 -2.99 -10.36
CA GLU A 31 3.24 -2.53 -11.74
C GLU A 31 3.62 -3.62 -12.73
N GLY A 32 4.76 -4.29 -12.49
CA GLY A 32 5.23 -5.43 -13.28
C GLY A 32 4.20 -6.56 -13.33
N TYR A 33 3.68 -6.97 -12.17
CA TYR A 33 2.63 -7.99 -12.09
C TYR A 33 1.37 -7.60 -12.87
N CYS A 34 0.94 -6.34 -12.77
CA CYS A 34 -0.22 -5.85 -13.52
C CYS A 34 0.01 -5.90 -15.04
N ILE A 35 1.20 -5.51 -15.50
CA ILE A 35 1.59 -5.57 -16.91
C ILE A 35 1.58 -7.02 -17.41
N GLU A 36 2.25 -7.93 -16.70
CA GLU A 36 2.34 -9.35 -17.07
C GLU A 36 0.96 -10.03 -17.15
N ASN A 37 0.06 -9.65 -16.25
CA ASN A 37 -1.28 -10.25 -16.13
C ASN A 37 -2.37 -9.45 -16.87
N LYS A 38 -2.01 -8.39 -17.61
CA LYS A 38 -2.95 -7.53 -18.36
C LYS A 38 -4.04 -6.91 -17.47
N LEU A 39 -3.68 -6.59 -16.23
CA LEU A 39 -4.52 -5.86 -15.28
C LEU A 39 -4.40 -4.36 -15.53
N GLN A 40 -5.47 -3.63 -15.26
CA GLN A 40 -5.48 -2.17 -15.30
C GLN A 40 -5.31 -1.64 -13.87
N LEU A 41 -4.08 -1.32 -13.49
CA LEU A 41 -3.79 -0.67 -12.22
C LEU A 41 -4.31 0.77 -12.24
N LEU A 42 -5.25 1.10 -11.35
CA LEU A 42 -5.90 2.41 -11.31
C LEU A 42 -5.18 3.38 -10.36
N HIS A 43 -4.74 2.88 -9.22
CA HIS A 43 -4.12 3.67 -8.16
C HIS A 43 -3.27 2.77 -7.26
N ILE A 44 -2.26 3.35 -6.60
CA ILE A 44 -1.52 2.70 -5.52
C ILE A 44 -1.65 3.57 -4.27
N TYR A 45 -2.21 2.99 -3.21
CA TYR A 45 -2.31 3.60 -1.90
C TYR A 45 -1.08 3.23 -1.06
N GLU A 46 -0.61 4.15 -0.21
CA GLU A 46 0.64 3.97 0.52
C GLU A 46 0.52 4.31 2.01
N ASP A 47 1.14 3.48 2.86
CA ASP A 47 1.30 3.74 4.29
C ASP A 47 2.79 3.74 4.67
N LYS A 48 3.31 4.93 5.01
CA LYS A 48 4.73 5.14 5.29
C LYS A 48 4.99 5.20 6.80
N GLY A 49 5.86 4.32 7.29
CA GLY A 49 6.27 4.33 8.70
C GLY A 49 5.23 3.77 9.67
N ILE A 50 4.20 3.10 9.16
CA ILE A 50 3.10 2.55 9.94
C ILE A 50 3.30 1.05 10.10
N SER A 51 3.44 0.56 11.33
CA SER A 51 3.62 -0.86 11.60
C SER A 51 2.38 -1.69 11.23
N GLY A 52 2.61 -2.88 10.66
CA GLY A 52 1.55 -3.83 10.37
C GLY A 52 0.96 -4.51 11.61
N ALA A 53 1.67 -4.45 12.74
CA ALA A 53 1.40 -5.23 13.94
C ALA A 53 1.00 -4.41 15.18
N LYS A 54 1.20 -3.07 15.16
CA LYS A 54 0.77 -2.22 16.28
C LYS A 54 -0.69 -1.87 16.12
N VAL A 55 -1.55 -2.65 16.76
CA VAL A 55 -2.82 -2.15 17.28
C VAL A 55 -2.46 -1.48 18.60
N ASP A 56 -2.81 -0.21 18.79
CA ASP A 56 -2.76 0.37 20.13
C ASP A 56 -3.64 -0.50 21.03
N GLU A 57 -3.06 -1.12 22.05
CA GLU A 57 -3.78 -2.03 22.96
C GLU A 57 -4.92 -1.30 23.69
N ASP A 58 -4.82 0.03 23.82
CA ASP A 58 -5.87 0.90 24.35
C ASP A 58 -6.78 1.48 23.25
N GLY A 59 -6.29 1.61 22.02
CA GLY A 59 -6.93 2.38 20.94
C GLY A 59 -7.74 1.56 19.93
N LEU A 60 -7.50 0.25 19.76
CA LEU A 60 -8.08 -0.60 18.69
C LEU A 60 -7.89 -0.06 17.25
N THR A 61 -7.21 1.06 17.07
CA THR A 61 -7.01 1.75 15.80
C THR A 61 -5.55 1.64 15.37
N VAL A 62 -5.36 1.42 14.07
CA VAL A 62 -4.07 1.61 13.40
C VAL A 62 -4.28 2.76 12.44
N GLU A 63 -3.48 3.82 12.55
CA GLU A 63 -3.51 4.95 11.62
C GLU A 63 -2.96 4.49 10.26
N ARG A 64 -3.84 3.92 9.42
CA ARG A 64 -3.53 3.45 8.06
C ARG A 64 -4.33 4.28 7.07
N GLU A 65 -3.97 5.54 6.96
CA GLU A 65 -4.66 6.51 6.09
C GLU A 65 -4.76 5.99 4.64
N GLY A 66 -3.70 5.37 4.11
CA GLY A 66 -3.72 4.82 2.76
C GLY A 66 -4.68 3.64 2.62
N LEU A 67 -4.82 2.81 3.65
CA LEU A 67 -5.80 1.72 3.63
C LEU A 67 -7.23 2.24 3.77
N GLU A 68 -7.46 3.25 4.61
CA GLU A 68 -8.76 3.88 4.79
C GLU A 68 -9.23 4.58 3.51
N GLU A 69 -8.33 5.27 2.82
CA GLU A 69 -8.59 5.88 1.51
C GLU A 69 -8.96 4.81 0.48
N LEU A 70 -8.18 3.73 0.39
CA LEU A 70 -8.48 2.59 -0.49
C LEU A 70 -9.89 2.06 -0.25
N LEU A 71 -10.24 1.77 1.00
CA LEU A 71 -11.55 1.23 1.34
C LEU A 71 -12.69 2.21 1.03
N SER A 72 -12.45 3.52 1.19
CA SER A 72 -13.41 4.57 0.90
C SER A 72 -13.66 4.72 -0.61
N ASP A 73 -12.62 4.61 -1.43
CA ASP A 73 -12.72 4.67 -2.89
C ASP A 73 -13.37 3.42 -3.51
N MET A 74 -13.37 2.30 -2.79
CA MET A 74 -14.00 1.05 -3.21
C MET A 74 -15.46 0.87 -2.72
N ALA A 75 -15.95 1.74 -1.84
CA ALA A 75 -17.31 1.70 -1.29
C ALA A 75 -18.35 2.30 -2.26
#